data_AF-A0A958J610-F1
#
_entry.id   AF-A0A958J610-F1
#
_cell.length_a   1.000
_cell.length_b   1.000
_cell.length_c   1.000
_cell.angle_alpha   90.00
_cell.angle_beta   90.00
_cell.angle_gamma   90.00
#
_symmetry.space_group_name_H-M   'P 1'
#
loop_
_entity.id
_entity.type
_entity.pdbx_description
1 polymer ?
#
loop_
_entity_poly.entity_id
_entity_poly.type
_entity_poly.pdbx_seq_one_letter_code
_entity_poly.pdbx_strand_id
1 'polypeptide(L)'
;RRIGIAEADWRLGSFFTNTGQRRVPGGGGSFATPRGLLLFLLRLEQGRVIDEWSSLEIKRLMYMTEKRIRYASAPRLSDCAVYFKSGSLYRCQPEPGFQCGKYKGNRDNYMNSVAIVERPDGKIYLVALMSNVLRINSAVEHQTLATYIDRIIDQ
;
A
#
# COMPACT_ATOMS: atom_id res chain seq x y z
N ARG A 1 -6.57 6.08 -21.19
CA ARG A 1 -6.90 6.21 -19.74
C ARG A 1 -6.66 7.64 -19.32
N ARG A 2 -7.64 8.33 -18.73
CA ARG A 2 -7.66 9.80 -18.55
C ARG A 2 -6.65 10.35 -17.53
N ILE A 3 -6.14 9.51 -16.62
CA ILE A 3 -5.29 9.95 -15.50
C ILE A 3 -3.79 9.74 -15.71
N GLY A 4 -3.37 9.30 -16.89
CA GLY A 4 -1.95 9.15 -17.26
C GLY A 4 -1.25 7.90 -16.72
N ILE A 5 -1.99 6.93 -16.16
CA ILE A 5 -1.44 5.64 -15.71
C ILE A 5 -1.56 4.62 -16.85
N ALA A 6 -0.42 4.14 -17.34
CA ALA A 6 -0.36 3.13 -18.38
C ALA A 6 -0.92 1.78 -17.91
N GLU A 7 -1.36 0.94 -18.85
CA GLU A 7 -1.82 -0.42 -18.51
C GLU A 7 -0.71 -1.28 -17.91
N ALA A 8 0.52 -1.12 -18.41
CA ALA A 8 1.72 -1.76 -17.87
C ALA A 8 2.12 -1.26 -16.47
N ASP A 9 1.51 -0.19 -15.96
CA ASP A 9 1.78 0.36 -14.62
C ASP A 9 0.70 -0.01 -13.60
N TRP A 10 -0.52 -0.29 -14.07
CA TRP A 10 -1.62 -0.71 -13.20
C TRP A 10 -2.73 -1.38 -13.99
N ARG A 11 -3.17 -2.55 -13.52
CA ARG A 11 -4.38 -3.21 -13.98
C ARG A 11 -5.13 -3.83 -12.81
N LEU A 12 -6.42 -3.51 -12.70
CA LEU A 12 -7.36 -4.30 -11.90
C LEU A 12 -7.89 -5.42 -12.79
N GLY A 13 -7.39 -6.64 -12.57
CA GLY A 13 -7.65 -7.75 -13.48
C GLY A 13 -8.93 -8.53 -13.18
N SER A 14 -9.33 -8.60 -11.90
CA SER A 14 -10.53 -9.32 -11.47
C SER A 14 -11.08 -8.78 -10.16
N PHE A 15 -12.33 -9.15 -9.83
CA PHE A 15 -12.86 -8.95 -8.48
C PHE A 15 -12.06 -9.72 -7.43
N PHE A 16 -12.13 -9.24 -6.18
CA PHE A 16 -11.45 -9.86 -5.04
C PHE A 16 -12.09 -11.18 -4.60
N THR A 17 -13.41 -11.32 -4.74
CA THR A 17 -14.16 -12.50 -4.26
C THR A 17 -14.38 -13.53 -5.37
N ASN A 18 -14.40 -14.81 -5.01
CA ASN A 18 -14.65 -15.92 -5.94
C ASN A 18 -16.00 -15.75 -6.67
N THR A 19 -17.07 -15.43 -5.93
CA THR A 19 -18.39 -15.17 -6.53
C THR A 19 -18.37 -14.01 -7.52
N GLY A 20 -17.65 -12.92 -7.20
CA GLY A 20 -17.49 -11.79 -8.11
C GLY A 20 -16.77 -12.19 -9.41
N GLN A 21 -15.70 -12.98 -9.29
CA GLN A 21 -14.96 -13.51 -10.44
C GLN A 21 -15.81 -14.42 -11.33
N ARG A 22 -16.69 -15.24 -10.74
CA ARG A 22 -17.59 -16.11 -11.52
C ARG A 22 -18.66 -15.34 -12.28
N ARG A 23 -19.21 -14.29 -11.66
CA ARG A 23 -20.29 -13.47 -12.27
C ARG A 23 -19.77 -12.52 -13.33
N VAL A 24 -18.58 -11.95 -13.09
CA VAL A 24 -17.92 -11.05 -14.03
C VAL A 24 -16.48 -11.56 -14.24
N PRO A 25 -16.29 -12.46 -15.22
CA PRO A 25 -14.98 -13.00 -15.54
C PRO A 25 -14.00 -11.87 -15.88
N GLY A 26 -12.94 -11.77 -15.09
CA GLY A 26 -11.89 -10.76 -15.29
C GLY A 26 -10.81 -11.22 -16.27
N GLY A 27 -9.96 -10.28 -16.72
CA GLY A 27 -8.81 -10.55 -17.61
C GLY A 27 -7.58 -11.15 -16.90
N GLY A 28 -7.76 -11.84 -15.78
CA GLY A 28 -6.70 -12.44 -14.96
C GLY A 28 -6.25 -11.57 -13.76
N GLY A 29 -5.00 -11.75 -13.31
CA GLY A 29 -4.50 -11.17 -12.06
C GLY A 29 -4.36 -9.64 -12.06
N SER A 30 -4.64 -9.02 -10.92
CA SER A 30 -4.38 -7.60 -10.67
C SER A 30 -2.89 -7.35 -10.41
N PHE A 31 -2.36 -6.25 -10.95
CA PHE A 31 -0.97 -5.86 -10.70
C PHE A 31 -0.83 -4.33 -10.75
N ALA A 32 0.24 -3.82 -10.14
CA ALA A 32 0.64 -2.43 -10.25
C ALA A 32 2.15 -2.30 -10.04
N THR A 33 2.73 -1.19 -10.49
CA THR A 33 4.10 -0.78 -10.17
C THR A 33 4.07 0.28 -9.05
N PRO A 34 5.15 0.44 -8.25
CA PRO A 34 5.24 1.54 -7.30
C PRO A 34 5.04 2.90 -7.96
N ARG A 35 5.57 3.09 -9.18
CA ARG A 35 5.40 4.31 -9.98
C ARG A 35 3.93 4.54 -10.35
N GLY A 36 3.22 3.51 -10.81
CA GLY A 36 1.80 3.59 -11.14
C GLY A 36 0.93 3.96 -9.93
N LEU A 37 1.20 3.33 -8.78
CA LEU A 37 0.53 3.64 -7.52
C LEU A 37 0.85 5.05 -7.02
N LEU A 38 2.09 5.51 -7.14
CA LEU A 38 2.47 6.86 -6.74
C LEU A 38 1.77 7.92 -7.63
N LEU A 39 1.70 7.68 -8.93
CA LEU A 39 0.98 8.56 -9.85
C LEU A 39 -0.52 8.60 -9.53
N PHE A 40 -1.11 7.48 -9.10
CA PHE A 40 -2.49 7.47 -8.60
C PHE A 40 -2.67 8.36 -7.38
N LEU A 41 -1.83 8.23 -6.36
CA LEU A 41 -1.90 9.07 -5.16
C LEU A 41 -1.77 10.55 -5.53
N LEU A 42 -0.85 10.89 -6.45
CA LEU A 42 -0.71 12.26 -6.94
C LEU A 42 -1.99 12.76 -7.62
N ARG A 43 -2.62 11.94 -8.48
CA ARG A 43 -3.89 12.33 -9.11
C ARG A 43 -5.04 12.39 -8.11
N LEU A 44 -4.99 11.60 -7.05
CA LEU A 44 -5.97 11.63 -5.97
C LEU A 44 -5.89 12.96 -5.21
N GLU A 45 -4.69 13.37 -4.80
CA GLU A 45 -4.45 14.68 -4.17
C GLU A 45 -4.88 15.85 -5.07
N GLN A 46 -4.72 15.71 -6.38
CA GLN A 46 -5.14 16.74 -7.35
C GLN A 46 -6.65 16.77 -7.63
N GLY A 47 -7.45 15.84 -7.09
CA GLY A 47 -8.87 15.75 -7.43
C GLY A 47 -9.15 15.19 -8.83
N ARG A 48 -8.23 14.40 -9.39
CA ARG A 48 -8.21 14.02 -10.82
C ARG A 48 -8.27 12.52 -11.08
N VAL A 49 -8.59 11.69 -10.09
CA VAL A 49 -8.75 10.24 -10.32
C VAL A 49 -10.00 9.96 -11.15
N ILE A 50 -11.13 10.58 -10.78
CA ILE A 50 -12.39 10.57 -11.54
C ILE A 50 -12.86 12.02 -11.74
N ASP A 51 -13.16 12.69 -10.63
CA ASP A 51 -13.55 14.09 -10.48
C ASP A 51 -13.16 14.54 -9.06
N GLU A 52 -13.31 15.83 -8.74
CA GLU A 52 -12.89 16.40 -7.46
C GLU A 52 -13.60 15.73 -6.27
N TRP A 53 -14.92 15.58 -6.35
CA TRP A 53 -15.73 15.01 -5.28
C TRP A 53 -15.38 13.54 -5.05
N SER A 54 -15.39 12.72 -6.10
CA SER A 54 -15.07 11.30 -5.99
C SER A 54 -13.64 11.06 -5.50
N SER A 55 -12.68 11.88 -5.92
CA SER A 55 -11.29 11.79 -5.47
C SER A 55 -11.17 12.13 -3.99
N LEU A 56 -11.88 13.16 -3.52
CA LEU A 56 -11.93 13.52 -2.11
C LEU A 56 -12.52 12.39 -1.26
N GLU A 57 -13.61 11.77 -1.71
CA GLU A 57 -14.22 10.64 -1.00
C GLU A 57 -13.29 9.43 -0.94
N ILE A 58 -12.57 9.11 -2.02
CA ILE A 58 -11.57 8.05 -2.02
C ILE A 58 -10.44 8.36 -1.03
N LYS A 59 -9.95 9.61 -0.98
CA LYS A 59 -8.94 10.03 0.02
C LYS A 59 -9.49 9.87 1.43
N ARG A 60 -10.71 10.31 1.72
CA ARG A 60 -11.38 10.15 3.02
C ARG A 60 -11.47 8.69 3.45
N LEU A 61 -11.80 7.78 2.54
CA LEU A 61 -11.82 6.33 2.83
C LEU A 61 -10.45 5.77 3.20
N MET A 62 -9.36 6.36 2.69
CA MET A 62 -7.99 5.97 3.06
C MET A 62 -7.60 6.49 4.45
N TYR A 63 -8.30 7.49 4.99
CA TYR A 63 -8.10 7.98 6.35
C TYR A 63 -8.82 7.10 7.37
N MET A 64 -8.13 6.05 7.83
CA MET A 64 -8.70 5.12 8.81
C MET A 64 -8.32 5.53 10.24
N THR A 65 -9.31 5.97 11.04
CA THR A 65 -9.12 6.47 12.41
C THR A 65 -9.13 5.37 13.48
N GLU A 66 -9.66 4.18 13.18
CA GLU A 66 -9.88 3.14 14.20
C GLU A 66 -8.59 2.40 14.60
N LYS A 67 -7.77 1.95 13.63
CA LYS A 67 -6.50 1.28 13.92
C LYS A 67 -5.49 1.43 12.79
N ARG A 68 -4.41 2.15 13.07
CA ARG A 68 -3.24 2.17 12.18
C ARG A 68 -2.54 0.81 12.24
N ILE A 69 -2.14 0.29 11.08
CA ILE A 69 -1.40 -0.98 10.96
C ILE A 69 -0.24 -0.82 9.99
N ARG A 70 0.79 -1.65 10.16
CA ARG A 70 1.93 -1.77 9.23
C ARG A 70 2.61 -0.41 9.05
N TYR A 71 2.64 0.14 7.84
CA TYR A 71 3.37 1.39 7.55
C TYR A 71 2.85 2.54 8.42
N ALA A 72 1.52 2.69 8.49
CA ALA A 72 0.88 3.76 9.23
C ALA A 72 0.98 3.60 10.77
N SER A 73 1.31 2.40 11.28
CA SER A 73 1.47 2.18 12.73
C SER A 73 2.87 2.46 13.24
N ALA A 74 3.76 3.02 12.41
CA ALA A 74 5.07 3.45 12.88
C ALA A 74 4.91 4.54 13.97
N PRO A 75 5.52 4.38 15.15
CA PRO A 75 5.36 5.34 16.25
C PRO A 75 5.73 6.77 15.88
N ARG A 76 6.72 6.94 15.00
CA ARG A 76 7.16 8.25 14.50
C ARG A 76 6.07 9.02 13.74
N LEU A 77 5.08 8.32 13.19
CA LEU A 77 3.97 8.92 12.47
C LEU A 77 2.78 9.23 13.37
N SER A 78 2.88 9.09 14.70
CA SER A 78 1.76 9.25 15.65
C SER A 78 1.00 10.55 15.44
N ASP A 79 1.73 11.64 15.23
CA ASP A 79 1.18 12.99 15.17
C ASP A 79 0.88 13.41 13.72
N CYS A 80 1.18 12.57 12.74
CA CYS A 80 0.87 12.82 11.33
C CYS A 80 -0.55 12.37 10.99
N ALA A 81 -1.22 13.05 10.07
CA ALA A 81 -2.38 12.48 9.39
C ALA A 81 -1.89 11.52 8.30
N VAL A 82 -2.37 10.28 8.31
CA VAL A 82 -1.90 9.21 7.42
C VAL A 82 -3.08 8.59 6.70
N TYR A 83 -3.12 8.76 5.37
CA TYR A 83 -4.13 8.17 4.48
C TYR A 83 -3.48 6.99 3.79
N PHE A 84 -3.91 5.76 4.08
CA PHE A 84 -3.13 4.61 3.68
C PHE A 84 -3.96 3.39 3.30
N LYS A 85 -3.32 2.51 2.52
CA LYS A 85 -3.76 1.14 2.35
C LYS A 85 -2.54 0.22 2.33
N SER A 86 -2.55 -0.76 3.23
CA SER A 86 -1.53 -1.79 3.24
C SER A 86 -2.02 -3.12 2.66
N GLY A 87 -1.12 -3.86 2.04
CA GLY A 87 -1.32 -5.20 1.49
C GLY A 87 -0.20 -6.12 1.93
N SER A 88 -0.54 -7.32 2.41
CA SER A 88 0.45 -8.34 2.75
C SER A 88 -0.10 -9.70 2.33
N LEU A 89 0.78 -10.51 1.75
CA LEU A 89 0.49 -11.88 1.36
C LEU A 89 1.78 -12.68 1.53
N TYR A 90 1.72 -13.72 2.35
CA TYR A 90 2.87 -14.59 2.60
C TYR A 90 2.50 -16.04 2.36
N ARG A 91 3.49 -16.80 1.90
CA ARG A 91 3.41 -18.25 1.71
C ARG A 91 4.68 -18.89 2.24
N CYS A 92 4.49 -20.07 2.82
CA CYS A 92 5.59 -20.85 3.36
C CYS A 92 5.77 -22.16 2.58
N GLN A 93 6.98 -22.67 2.60
CA GLN A 93 7.36 -23.99 2.13
C GLN A 93 8.26 -24.67 3.16
N PRO A 94 8.29 -26.01 3.24
CA PRO A 94 9.19 -26.71 4.14
C PRO A 94 10.65 -26.31 3.90
N GLU A 95 11.38 -25.97 4.96
CA GLU A 95 12.80 -25.60 4.93
C GLU A 95 13.43 -25.95 6.29
N PRO A 96 14.50 -26.75 6.34
CA PRO A 96 15.18 -27.07 7.60
C PRO A 96 15.62 -25.81 8.35
N GLY A 97 15.33 -25.75 9.65
CA GLY A 97 15.69 -24.61 10.50
C GLY A 97 14.79 -23.37 10.36
N PHE A 98 13.76 -23.41 9.51
CA PHE A 98 12.80 -22.32 9.37
C PHE A 98 11.41 -22.69 9.88
N GLN A 99 10.88 -21.89 10.81
CA GLN A 99 9.49 -21.97 11.24
C GLN A 99 8.67 -20.85 10.59
N CYS A 100 7.63 -21.24 9.84
CA CYS A 100 6.67 -20.31 9.26
C CYS A 100 5.96 -19.51 10.36
N GLY A 101 5.75 -18.22 10.13
CA GLY A 101 5.03 -17.35 11.06
C GLY A 101 4.15 -16.34 10.34
N LYS A 102 3.31 -15.63 11.10
CA LYS A 102 2.48 -14.55 10.55
C LYS A 102 3.37 -13.50 9.90
N TYR A 103 3.10 -13.19 8.62
CA TYR A 103 3.84 -12.21 7.84
C TYR A 103 5.34 -12.53 7.69
N LYS A 104 5.72 -13.80 7.85
CA LYS A 104 7.09 -14.29 7.82
C LYS A 104 7.14 -15.51 6.90
N GLY A 105 6.87 -15.30 5.62
CA GLY A 105 6.93 -16.36 4.60
C GLY A 105 8.34 -16.57 4.05
N ASN A 106 8.69 -17.80 3.70
CA ASN A 106 9.96 -18.14 3.04
C ASN A 106 9.83 -18.45 1.53
N ARG A 107 8.61 -18.64 1.03
CA ARG A 107 8.33 -18.76 -0.41
C ARG A 107 7.94 -17.41 -1.01
N ASP A 108 6.98 -16.74 -0.38
CA ASP A 108 6.57 -15.38 -0.69
C ASP A 108 6.35 -14.65 0.62
N ASN A 109 6.68 -13.36 0.66
CA ASN A 109 6.37 -12.49 1.78
C ASN A 109 6.21 -11.05 1.31
N TYR A 110 5.11 -10.79 0.61
CA TYR A 110 4.84 -9.48 0.03
C TYR A 110 4.51 -8.45 1.11
N MET A 111 5.21 -7.33 1.04
CA MET A 111 5.14 -6.18 1.92
C MET A 111 4.79 -4.95 1.10
N ASN A 112 3.50 -4.65 1.00
CA ASN A 112 3.00 -3.57 0.14
C ASN A 112 2.27 -2.50 0.97
N SER A 113 2.50 -1.23 0.65
CA SER A 113 1.76 -0.12 1.24
C SER A 113 1.71 1.06 0.30
N VAL A 114 0.60 1.78 0.33
CA VAL A 114 0.50 3.14 -0.19
C VAL A 114 0.11 4.05 0.95
N ALA A 115 0.73 5.23 1.04
CA ALA A 115 0.44 6.20 2.08
C ALA A 115 0.58 7.64 1.55
N ILE A 116 -0.28 8.52 2.04
CA ILE A 116 -0.16 9.98 2.00
C ILE A 116 0.05 10.40 3.44
N VAL A 117 1.16 11.08 3.72
CA VAL A 117 1.51 11.52 5.06
C VAL A 117 1.52 13.04 5.08
N GLU A 118 0.67 13.61 5.93
CA GLU A 118 0.58 15.04 6.20
C GLU A 118 1.12 15.27 7.62
N ARG A 119 2.25 15.98 7.69
CA ARG A 119 2.95 16.24 8.96
C ARG A 119 2.46 17.53 9.62
N PRO A 120 2.57 17.68 10.95
CA PRO A 120 2.20 18.91 11.65
C PRO A 120 2.98 20.16 11.20
N ASP A 121 4.21 19.97 10.69
CA ASP A 121 5.07 21.03 10.16
C ASP A 121 4.68 21.50 8.75
N GLY A 122 3.62 20.93 8.17
CA GLY A 122 3.12 21.25 6.83
C GLY A 122 3.78 20.49 5.69
N LYS A 123 4.82 19.67 5.94
CA LYS A 123 5.40 18.79 4.91
C LYS A 123 4.40 17.68 4.55
N ILE A 124 4.18 17.46 3.26
CA ILE A 124 3.33 16.40 2.74
C ILE A 124 4.13 15.52 1.79
N TYR A 125 4.02 14.20 1.95
CA TYR A 125 4.70 13.26 1.05
C TYR A 125 3.86 12.02 0.76
N LEU A 126 4.16 11.41 -0.38
CA LEU A 126 3.48 10.23 -0.91
C LEU A 126 4.45 9.04 -0.93
N VAL A 127 3.94 7.86 -0.57
CA VAL A 127 4.71 6.63 -0.50
C VAL A 127 3.98 5.53 -1.26
N ALA A 128 4.72 4.84 -2.13
CA ALA A 128 4.32 3.58 -2.73
C ALA A 128 5.43 2.55 -2.50
N LEU A 129 5.18 1.60 -1.61
CA LEU A 129 6.10 0.55 -1.19
C LEU A 129 5.59 -0.79 -1.71
N MET A 130 6.44 -1.52 -2.43
CA MET A 130 6.19 -2.91 -2.82
C MET A 130 7.50 -3.70 -2.70
N SER A 131 7.49 -4.78 -1.93
CA SER A 131 8.68 -5.62 -1.72
C SER A 131 8.30 -7.06 -1.37
N ASN A 132 9.27 -7.97 -1.42
CA ASN A 132 9.17 -9.37 -1.02
C ASN A 132 10.25 -9.69 0.02
N VAL A 133 9.90 -9.63 1.31
CA VAL A 133 10.86 -9.69 2.45
C VAL A 133 10.87 -11.06 3.11
N LEU A 134 11.49 -12.03 2.46
CA LEU A 134 11.45 -13.43 2.91
C LEU A 134 12.03 -13.61 4.32
N ARG A 135 11.44 -14.52 5.10
CA ARG A 135 11.87 -14.93 6.45
C ARG A 135 11.89 -13.81 7.50
N ILE A 136 11.43 -12.61 7.18
CA ILE A 136 11.35 -11.47 8.09
C ILE A 136 9.87 -11.17 8.39
N ASN A 137 9.54 -10.69 9.58
CA ASN A 137 8.18 -10.27 9.88
C ASN A 137 7.87 -8.95 9.17
N SER A 138 7.13 -9.01 8.06
CA SER A 138 6.88 -7.84 7.20
C SER A 138 6.05 -6.75 7.88
N ALA A 139 5.29 -7.08 8.93
CA ALA A 139 4.52 -6.09 9.68
C ALA A 139 5.41 -5.15 10.50
N VAL A 140 6.55 -5.65 10.98
CA VAL A 140 7.56 -4.85 11.69
C VAL A 140 8.38 -4.05 10.68
N GLU A 141 8.82 -4.67 9.59
CA GLU A 141 9.59 -3.99 8.54
C GLU A 141 8.86 -2.82 7.90
N HIS A 142 7.53 -2.91 7.78
CA HIS A 142 6.72 -1.77 7.38
C HIS A 142 6.92 -0.54 8.28
N GLN A 143 6.98 -0.72 9.61
CA GLN A 143 7.14 0.36 10.57
C GLN A 143 8.58 0.90 10.56
N THR A 144 9.55 0.01 10.42
CA THR A 144 10.96 0.34 10.29
C THR A 144 11.19 1.25 9.08
N LEU A 145 10.71 0.85 7.90
CA LEU A 145 10.83 1.65 6.68
C LEU A 145 10.09 3.00 6.79
N ALA A 146 8.88 3.01 7.34
CA ALA A 146 8.15 4.25 7.58
C ALA A 146 8.95 5.23 8.46
N THR A 147 9.58 4.72 9.51
CA THR A 147 10.42 5.51 10.42
C THR A 147 11.63 6.09 9.70
N TYR A 148 12.31 5.31 8.85
CA TYR A 148 13.48 5.79 8.11
C TYR A 148 13.12 6.80 7.02
N ILE A 149 12.07 6.55 6.24
CA ILE A 149 11.61 7.47 5.20
C ILE A 149 11.21 8.81 5.82
N ASP A 150 10.41 8.77 6.89
CA ASP A 150 9.98 10.00 7.55
C ASP A 150 11.16 10.77 8.18
N ARG A 151 12.18 10.07 8.69
CA ARG A 151 13.41 10.71 9.19
C ARG A 151 14.18 11.43 8.09
N ILE A 152 14.25 10.88 6.88
CA ILE A 152 14.94 11.52 5.75
C ILE A 152 14.19 12.80 5.33
N ILE A 153 12.86 12.78 5.36
CA ILE A 153 12.01 13.93 4.97
C ILE A 153 11.98 15.03 6.04
N ASP A 154 12.17 14.66 7.31
CA ASP A 154 12.24 15.59 8.45
C ASP A 154 13.53 16.41 8.52
N GLN A 155 14.54 16.09 7.70
CA GLN A 155 15.74 16.92 7.57
C GLN A 155 15.40 18.29 6.96
#